data_AF-A0A7L0P8F7-F1
#
_entry.id   AF-A0A7L0P8F7-F1
#
_cell.length_a   1.000
_cell.length_b   1.000
_cell.length_c   1.000
_cell.angle_alpha   90.00
_cell.angle_beta   90.00
_cell.angle_gamma   90.00
#
_symmetry.space_group_name_H-M   'P 1'
#
loop_
_entity.id
_entity.type
_entity.pdbx_description
1 polymer ?
#
loop_
_entity_poly.entity_id
_entity_poly.type
_entity_poly.pdbx_seq_one_letter_code
_entity_poly.pdbx_strand_id
1 'polypeptide(L)'
;CPSSSGKPNHADILLVNLQYVSEVEIINDRTETPPPLASLNVSKLANKARTEKEEKMSQAYAISAGVSLEGQQLFQTIHKTIKDCKWQEKNIVVMEEVVIAPPYQVENCKGKEGSALSHVRKIV
;
A
#
# COMPACT_ATOMS: atom_id res chain seq x y z
N CYS A 1 -24.96 -14.91 -12.54
CA CYS A 1 -24.27 -14.84 -13.83
C CYS A 1 -22.77 -14.94 -13.57
N PRO A 2 -22.00 -15.71 -14.37
CA PRO A 2 -20.54 -15.68 -14.27
C PRO A 2 -20.03 -14.28 -14.62
N SER A 3 -18.95 -13.84 -13.96
CA SER A 3 -18.32 -12.55 -14.27
C SER A 3 -17.74 -12.57 -15.68
N SER A 4 -17.81 -11.45 -16.39
CA SER A 4 -17.18 -11.22 -17.69
C SER A 4 -15.68 -11.49 -17.70
N SER A 5 -15.00 -11.37 -16.55
CA SER A 5 -13.58 -11.68 -16.41
C SER A 5 -13.24 -13.18 -16.36
N GLY A 6 -14.24 -14.07 -16.26
CA GLY A 6 -14.06 -15.53 -16.14
C GLY A 6 -13.47 -16.01 -14.80
N LYS A 7 -13.13 -15.12 -13.86
CA LYS A 7 -12.58 -15.51 -12.55
C LYS A 7 -13.68 -16.04 -11.62
N PRO A 8 -13.44 -17.17 -10.92
CA PRO A 8 -14.48 -17.86 -10.14
C PRO A 8 -14.98 -17.09 -8.91
N ASN A 9 -14.24 -16.06 -8.48
CA ASN A 9 -14.56 -15.23 -7.30
C ASN A 9 -14.78 -13.76 -7.67
N HIS A 10 -15.18 -13.46 -8.91
CA HIS A 10 -15.48 -12.11 -9.35
C HIS A 10 -16.96 -12.01 -9.75
N ALA A 11 -17.52 -10.82 -9.63
CA ALA A 11 -18.85 -10.50 -10.10
C ALA A 11 -18.81 -9.16 -10.84
N ASP A 12 -19.59 -9.05 -11.90
CA ASP A 12 -19.77 -7.79 -12.59
C ASP A 12 -20.85 -6.99 -11.83
N ILE A 13 -20.50 -5.76 -11.44
CA ILE A 13 -21.40 -4.85 -10.74
C ILE A 13 -21.53 -3.59 -11.59
N LEU A 14 -22.74 -3.28 -12.03
CA LEU A 14 -23.06 -2.03 -12.73
C LEU A 14 -23.79 -1.10 -11.78
N LEU A 15 -23.24 0.09 -11.56
CA LEU A 15 -23.84 1.15 -10.76
C LEU A 15 -24.40 2.21 -11.71
N VAL A 16 -25.71 2.46 -11.64
CA VAL A 16 -26.40 3.43 -12.48
C VAL A 16 -26.89 4.59 -11.62
N ASN A 17 -26.60 5.82 -12.02
CA ASN A 17 -27.14 7.00 -11.36
C ASN A 17 -28.59 7.23 -11.80
N LEU A 18 -29.54 6.95 -10.90
CA LEU A 18 -30.97 7.06 -11.19
C LEU A 18 -31.47 8.50 -11.42
N GLN A 19 -30.70 9.54 -11.08
CA GLN A 19 -31.09 10.93 -11.36
C GLN A 19 -31.23 11.21 -12.87
N TYR A 20 -30.52 10.46 -13.71
CA TYR A 20 -30.58 10.59 -15.17
C TYR A 20 -31.42 9.50 -15.84
N VAL A 21 -32.22 8.76 -15.07
CA VAL A 21 -33.05 7.67 -15.57
C VAL A 21 -34.51 8.11 -15.57
N SER A 22 -35.15 8.08 -16.74
CA SER A 22 -36.56 8.49 -16.88
C SER A 22 -37.53 7.41 -16.41
N GLU A 23 -37.17 6.14 -16.58
CA GLU A 23 -38.03 5.00 -16.25
C GLU A 23 -37.19 3.76 -15.93
N VAL A 24 -37.66 2.94 -15.00
CA VAL A 24 -37.05 1.65 -14.63
C VAL A 24 -38.14 0.58 -14.67
N GLU A 25 -37.94 -0.44 -15.49
CA GLU A 25 -38.81 -1.61 -15.58
C GLU A 25 -38.05 -2.86 -15.10
N ILE A 26 -38.69 -3.67 -14.25
CA ILE A 26 -38.11 -4.91 -13.74
C ILE A 26 -38.44 -6.04 -14.73
N ILE A 27 -37.46 -6.42 -15.55
CA ILE A 27 -37.64 -7.49 -16.56
C ILE A 27 -37.57 -8.88 -15.92
N ASN A 28 -36.71 -9.06 -14.92
CA ASN A 28 -36.53 -10.32 -14.22
C ASN A 28 -36.03 -10.05 -12.80
N ASP A 29 -36.74 -10.57 -11.82
CA ASP A 29 -36.37 -10.47 -10.41
C ASP A 29 -36.07 -11.86 -9.85
N ARG A 30 -34.99 -11.97 -9.07
CA ARG A 30 -34.65 -13.23 -8.41
C ARG A 30 -35.27 -13.25 -7.03
N THR A 31 -36.35 -14.02 -6.88
CA THR A 31 -37.06 -14.21 -5.60
C THR A 31 -36.40 -15.22 -4.67
N GLU A 32 -35.34 -15.90 -5.12
CA GLU A 32 -34.58 -16.85 -4.29
C GLU A 32 -33.80 -16.11 -3.22
N THR A 33 -33.88 -16.59 -1.98
CA THR A 33 -33.04 -16.08 -0.89
C THR A 33 -31.57 -16.29 -1.26
N PRO A 34 -30.75 -15.23 -1.38
CA PRO A 34 -29.35 -15.38 -1.71
C PRO A 34 -28.63 -16.17 -0.61
N PRO A 35 -27.56 -16.91 -0.95
CA PRO A 35 -26.74 -17.57 0.06
C PRO A 35 -26.24 -16.53 1.08
N PRO A 36 -26.06 -16.91 2.35
CA PRO A 36 -25.52 -16.02 3.37
C PRO A 36 -24.22 -15.40 2.88
N LEU A 37 -24.07 -14.09 3.09
CA LEU A 37 -22.84 -13.40 2.76
C LEU A 37 -21.67 -14.03 3.51
N ALA A 38 -20.53 -14.17 2.83
CA ALA A 38 -19.31 -14.61 3.48
C ALA A 38 -18.97 -13.65 4.63
N SER A 39 -18.58 -14.20 5.77
CA SER A 39 -18.15 -13.37 6.89
C SER A 39 -16.87 -12.62 6.52
N LEU A 40 -16.90 -11.30 6.69
CA LEU A 40 -15.73 -10.46 6.47
C LEU A 40 -14.86 -10.45 7.72
N ASN A 41 -13.55 -10.59 7.52
CA ASN A 41 -12.59 -10.37 8.58
C ASN A 41 -12.35 -8.85 8.72
N VAL A 42 -13.19 -8.20 9.52
CA VAL A 42 -13.17 -6.74 9.71
C VAL A 42 -11.85 -6.24 10.27
N SER A 43 -11.21 -7.01 11.17
CA SER A 43 -9.91 -6.64 11.73
C SER A 43 -8.80 -6.68 10.69
N LYS A 44 -8.79 -7.67 9.79
CA LYS A 44 -7.85 -7.71 8.66
C LYS A 44 -8.06 -6.54 7.70
N LEU A 45 -9.31 -6.17 7.42
CA LEU A 45 -9.63 -5.02 6.56
C LEU A 45 -9.19 -3.70 7.20
N ALA A 46 -9.45 -3.51 8.50
CA ALA A 46 -9.03 -2.33 9.25
C ALA A 46 -7.50 -2.20 9.28
N ASN A 47 -6.78 -3.31 9.51
CA ASN A 47 -5.33 -3.33 9.47
C ASN A 47 -4.80 -2.93 8.09
N LYS A 48 -5.38 -3.49 7.01
CA LYS A 48 -5.00 -3.12 5.64
C LYS A 48 -5.23 -1.64 5.38
N ALA A 49 -6.41 -1.12 5.75
CA ALA A 49 -6.72 0.30 5.57
C ALA A 49 -5.74 1.21 6.32
N ARG A 50 -5.35 0.84 7.54
CA ARG A 50 -4.35 1.58 8.33
C ARG A 50 -2.97 1.54 7.66
N THR A 51 -2.49 0.39 7.24
CA THR A 51 -1.18 0.25 6.57
C THR A 51 -1.13 1.06 5.28
N GLU A 52 -2.14 0.98 4.42
CA GLU A 52 -2.21 1.76 3.17
C GLU A 52 -2.23 3.27 3.44
N LYS A 53 -2.91 3.71 4.51
CA LYS A 53 -2.92 5.10 4.93
C LYS A 53 -1.52 5.54 5.38
N GLU A 54 -0.86 4.76 6.23
CA GLU A 54 0.49 5.06 6.72
C GLU A 54 1.51 5.12 5.57
N GLU A 55 1.45 4.18 4.62
CA GLU A 55 2.29 4.16 3.43
C GLU A 55 2.10 5.41 2.56
N LYS A 56 0.85 5.81 2.30
CA LYS A 56 0.55 7.04 1.55
C LYS A 56 1.00 8.31 2.28
N MET A 57 0.82 8.37 3.60
CA MET A 57 1.29 9.50 4.40
C MET A 57 2.81 9.61 4.36
N SER A 58 3.52 8.48 4.46
CA SER A 58 4.98 8.42 4.32
C SER A 58 5.46 8.91 2.95
N GLN A 59 4.80 8.50 1.86
CA GLN A 59 5.11 8.99 0.52
C GLN A 59 4.85 10.50 0.37
N ALA A 60 3.71 10.98 0.87
CA ALA A 60 3.37 12.41 0.83
C ALA A 60 4.37 13.25 1.63
N TYR A 61 4.84 12.74 2.78
CA TYR A 61 5.88 13.37 3.58
C TYR A 61 7.21 13.48 2.80
N ALA A 62 7.67 12.41 2.15
CA ALA A 62 8.91 12.45 1.39
C ALA A 62 8.86 13.48 0.25
N ILE A 63 7.72 13.57 -0.43
CA ILE A 63 7.47 14.57 -1.47
C ILE A 63 7.53 15.99 -0.88
N SER A 64 6.81 16.24 0.23
CA SER A 64 6.75 17.57 0.85
C SER A 64 8.09 18.00 1.45
N ALA A 65 8.89 17.06 1.94
CA ALA A 65 10.24 17.30 2.41
C ALA A 65 11.24 17.58 1.27
N GLY A 66 10.86 17.37 0.00
CA GLY A 66 11.73 17.56 -1.16
C GLY A 66 12.82 16.50 -1.27
N VAL A 67 12.49 15.24 -0.96
CA VAL A 67 13.35 14.07 -1.18
C VAL A 67 13.42 13.75 -2.68
N SER A 68 14.62 13.39 -3.17
CA SER A 68 14.81 13.00 -4.59
C SER A 68 14.02 11.74 -4.94
N LEU A 69 13.72 11.55 -6.23
CA LEU A 69 13.03 10.35 -6.70
C LEU A 69 13.80 9.06 -6.33
N GLU A 70 15.13 9.11 -6.43
CA GLU A 70 16.03 8.01 -6.04
C GLU A 70 15.87 7.66 -4.56
N GLY A 71 15.84 8.66 -3.67
CA GLY A 71 15.60 8.44 -2.24
C GLY A 71 14.23 7.84 -1.96
N GLN A 72 13.18 8.32 -2.64
CA GLN A 72 11.84 7.77 -2.53
C GLN A 72 11.77 6.30 -2.97
N GLN A 73 12.41 5.97 -4.10
CA GLN A 73 12.50 4.60 -4.63
C GLN A 73 13.29 3.68 -3.70
N LEU A 74 14.41 4.15 -3.16
CA LEU A 74 15.21 3.40 -2.21
C LEU A 74 14.43 3.07 -0.94
N PHE A 75 13.71 4.05 -0.38
CA PHE A 75 12.84 3.82 0.77
C PHE A 75 11.79 2.75 0.47
N GLN A 76 11.14 2.79 -0.70
CA GLN A 76 10.16 1.76 -1.09
C GLN A 76 10.79 0.37 -1.20
N THR A 77 12.01 0.27 -1.74
CA THR A 77 12.75 -0.99 -1.86
C THR A 77 13.11 -1.55 -0.49
N ILE A 78 13.62 -0.71 0.41
CA ILE A 78 13.93 -1.10 1.80
C ILE A 78 12.64 -1.52 2.51
N HIS A 79 11.57 -0.73 2.44
CA HIS A 79 10.29 -0.97 3.13
C HIS A 79 9.57 -2.26 2.68
N LYS A 80 9.85 -2.76 1.47
CA LYS A 80 9.36 -4.07 1.01
C LYS A 80 10.03 -5.24 1.75
N THR A 81 11.31 -5.09 2.09
CA THR A 81 12.12 -6.15 2.70
C THR A 81 12.18 -6.00 4.22
N ILE A 82 12.26 -4.78 4.72
CA ILE A 82 12.42 -4.41 6.13
C ILE A 82 11.30 -3.43 6.48
N LYS A 83 10.31 -3.89 7.25
CA LYS A 83 9.15 -3.07 7.64
C LYS A 83 9.50 -1.99 8.65
N ASP A 84 10.56 -2.20 9.42
CA ASP A 84 11.06 -1.22 10.37
C ASP A 84 12.00 -0.22 9.67
N CYS A 85 11.40 0.67 8.87
CA CYS A 85 12.10 1.83 8.35
C CYS A 85 11.16 3.05 8.29
N LYS A 86 11.72 4.23 8.58
CA LYS A 86 10.95 5.48 8.64
C LYS A 86 11.75 6.64 8.07
N TRP A 87 11.04 7.69 7.67
CA TRP A 87 11.66 8.96 7.35
C TRP A 87 12.02 9.72 8.63
N GLN A 88 13.21 10.30 8.65
CA GLN A 88 13.62 11.31 9.61
C GLN A 88 14.17 12.50 8.82
N GLU A 89 13.38 13.55 8.69
CA GLU A 89 13.66 14.64 7.74
C GLU A 89 13.82 14.09 6.33
N LYS A 90 14.99 14.24 5.71
CA LYS A 90 15.32 13.64 4.41
C LYS A 90 16.01 12.29 4.53
N ASN A 91 16.31 11.81 5.73
CA ASN A 91 17.05 10.57 5.93
C ASN A 91 16.11 9.36 6.02
N ILE A 92 16.59 8.21 5.56
CA ILE A 92 15.95 6.92 5.79
C ILE A 92 16.58 6.30 7.03
N VAL A 93 15.78 6.04 8.05
CA VAL A 93 16.23 5.35 9.27
C VAL A 93 15.69 3.93 9.24
N VAL A 94 16.58 2.95 9.27
CA VAL A 94 16.28 1.51 9.21
C VAL A 94 16.62 0.89 10.56
N MET A 95 15.66 0.19 11.17
CA MET A 95 15.77 -0.50 12.46
C MET A 95 16.28 0.40 13.62
N GLU A 96 16.11 1.72 13.50
CA GLU A 96 16.70 2.72 14.42
C GLU A 96 18.23 2.65 14.59
N GLU A 97 18.92 1.83 13.79
CA GLU A 97 20.35 1.57 13.90
C GLU A 97 21.15 2.14 12.73
N VAL A 98 20.53 2.24 11.55
CA VAL A 98 21.17 2.66 10.31
C VAL A 98 20.43 3.86 9.73
N VAL A 99 21.20 4.90 9.39
CA VAL A 99 20.73 6.14 8.77
C VAL A 99 21.34 6.24 7.37
N ILE A 100 20.50 6.43 6.37
CA ILE A 100 20.88 6.67 4.98
C ILE A 100 20.50 8.11 4.64
N ALA A 101 21.51 8.96 4.45
CA ALA A 101 21.31 10.36 4.10
C ALA A 101 21.41 10.58 2.58
N PRO A 102 20.83 11.67 2.03
CA PRO A 102 21.13 12.10 0.65
C PRO A 102 22.66 12.19 0.40
N PRO A 103 23.16 11.84 -0.80
CA PRO A 103 22.46 11.41 -2.02
C PRO A 103 22.06 9.92 -2.06
N TYR A 104 21.87 9.28 -0.91
CA TYR A 104 21.35 7.91 -0.77
C TYR A 104 22.21 6.81 -1.39
N GLN A 105 23.53 7.00 -1.38
CA GLN A 105 24.49 6.00 -1.86
C GLN A 105 24.95 5.10 -0.71
N VAL A 106 25.63 4.01 -1.06
CA VAL A 106 26.18 3.03 -0.09
C VAL A 106 27.11 3.71 0.91
N GLU A 107 27.98 4.62 0.47
CA GLU A 107 28.84 5.45 1.32
C GLU A 107 28.08 6.40 2.28
N ASN A 108 26.81 6.71 2.01
CA ASN A 108 25.99 7.55 2.88
C ASN A 108 25.26 6.76 3.97
N CYS A 109 25.43 5.44 4.03
CA CYS A 109 24.90 4.59 5.09
C CYS A 109 25.79 4.66 6.34
N LYS A 110 25.23 5.21 7.43
CA LYS A 110 25.88 5.34 8.73
C LYS A 110 25.13 4.56 9.79
N GLY A 111 25.84 3.85 10.66
CA GLY A 111 25.26 3.07 11.75
C GLY A 111 26.36 2.40 12.56
N LYS A 112 25.98 1.62 13.57
CA LYS A 112 26.96 0.77 14.28
C LYS A 112 27.48 -0.30 13.33
N GLU A 113 28.79 -0.54 13.36
CA GLU A 113 29.41 -1.65 12.62
C GLU A 113 28.77 -2.98 13.03
N GLY A 114 28.36 -3.78 12.06
CA GLY A 114 27.64 -5.02 12.32
C GLY A 114 26.80 -5.51 11.15
N SER A 115 25.96 -6.51 11.44
CA SER A 115 25.09 -7.18 10.47
C SER A 115 24.03 -6.24 9.89
N ALA A 116 23.44 -5.36 10.70
CA ALA A 116 22.41 -4.41 10.26
C ALA A 116 22.94 -3.47 9.18
N LEU A 117 24.05 -2.77 9.46
CA LEU A 117 24.69 -1.88 8.49
C LEU A 117 25.11 -2.64 7.21
N SER A 118 25.69 -3.83 7.38
CA SER A 118 26.11 -4.68 6.25
C SER A 118 24.94 -5.15 5.40
N HIS A 119 23.78 -5.40 6.01
CA HIS A 119 22.57 -5.81 5.29
C HIS A 119 21.94 -4.64 4.53
N VAL A 120 21.83 -3.47 5.18
CA VAL A 120 21.33 -2.25 4.53
C VAL A 120 22.19 -1.88 3.31
N ARG A 121 23.52 -1.90 3.44
CA ARG A 121 24.45 -1.62 2.33
C ARG A 121 24.38 -2.59 1.15
N LYS A 122 23.72 -3.74 1.29
CA LYS A 122 23.47 -4.68 0.18
C LYS A 122 22.17 -4.36 -0.57
N ILE A 123 21.27 -3.61 0.06
CA ILE A 123 19.98 -3.21 -0.52
C ILE A 123 20.12 -1.87 -1.25
N VAL A 124 20.90 -0.95 -0.67
CA VAL A 124 21.35 0.30 -1.30
C VAL A 124 22.30 -0.03 -2.44
#